data_AF-A0A8T0CGC7-F1
#
_entry.id   AF-A0A8T0CGC7-F1
#
_cell.length_a   1.000
_cell.length_b   1.000
_cell.length_c   1.000
_cell.angle_alpha   90.00
_cell.angle_beta   90.00
_cell.angle_gamma   90.00
#
_symmetry.space_group_name_H-M   'P 1'
#
loop_
_entity.id
_entity.type
_entity.pdbx_description
1 polymer ?
#
loop_
_entity_poly.entity_id
_entity_poly.type
_entity_poly.pdbx_seq_one_letter_code
_entity_poly.pdbx_strand_id
1 'polypeptide(L)'
;MIGFVAAIAVELSKGQDLFAQISEGGIPWFIGTSILLSIASLVPLFQGVTAESKSDGLMTSDAELWNGRLAMLGLVALAFTEYVKGGTLV
;
A
#
# COMPACT_ATOMS: atom_id res chain seq x y z
N MET A 1 4.29 0.25 0.14
CA MET A 1 4.59 1.43 0.98
C MET A 1 3.37 2.31 1.19
N ILE A 2 2.79 2.93 0.16
CA ILE A 2 1.69 3.90 0.30
C ILE A 2 0.46 3.32 1.02
N GLY A 3 0.07 2.08 0.73
CA GLY A 3 -1.07 1.43 1.39
C GLY A 3 -0.89 1.28 2.91
N PHE A 4 0.32 0.94 3.37
CA PHE A 4 0.63 0.82 4.79
C PHE A 4 0.55 2.17 5.51
N VAL A 5 1.09 3.23 4.89
CA VAL A 5 1.04 4.59 5.45
C VAL A 5 -0.39 5.12 5.49
N ALA A 6 -1.18 4.85 4.45
CA ALA A 6 -2.58 5.26 4.38
C ALA A 6 -3.44 4.56 5.43
N ALA A 7 -3.19 3.27 5.71
CA ALA A 7 -3.86 2.54 6.78
C ALA A 7 -3.62 3.21 8.15
N ILE A 8 -2.37 3.45 8.52
CA ILE A 8 -2.00 4.13 9.78
C ILE A 8 -2.61 5.53 9.85
N ALA A 9 -2.57 6.30 8.75
CA ALA A 9 -3.13 7.65 8.73
C ALA A 9 -4.65 7.68 8.97
N VAL A 10 -5.38 6.71 8.44
CA VAL A 10 -6.82 6.59 8.67
C VAL A 10 -7.12 6.08 10.08
N GLU A 11 -6.33 5.13 10.57
CA GLU A 11 -6.43 4.65 11.94
C GLU A 11 -6.23 5.81 12.94
N LEU A 12 -5.21 6.65 12.75
CA LEU A 12 -4.94 7.81 13.60
C LEU A 12 -6.00 8.92 13.50
N SER A 13 -6.64 9.09 12.34
CA SER A 13 -7.59 10.19 12.12
C SER A 13 -9.04 9.81 12.46
N LYS A 14 -9.42 8.56 12.23
CA LYS A 14 -10.80 8.07 12.39
C LYS A 14 -10.96 7.03 13.50
N GLY A 15 -9.87 6.47 14.02
CA GLY A 15 -9.93 5.40 15.01
C GLY A 15 -10.60 4.13 14.44
N GLN A 16 -10.39 3.86 13.15
CA GLN A 16 -10.95 2.69 12.47
C GLN A 16 -9.84 1.72 12.10
N ASP A 17 -10.05 0.44 12.42
CA ASP A 17 -9.14 -0.64 12.05
C ASP A 17 -9.17 -0.91 10.53
N LEU A 18 -8.20 -1.68 10.04
CA LEU A 18 -8.06 -1.99 8.62
C LEU A 18 -9.28 -2.74 8.06
N PHE A 19 -9.93 -3.59 8.86
CA PHE A 19 -11.11 -4.34 8.44
C PHE A 19 -12.34 -3.43 8.30
N ALA A 20 -12.53 -2.52 9.25
CA ALA A 20 -13.54 -1.49 9.22
C ALA A 20 -13.35 -0.60 7.99
N GLN A 21 -12.12 -0.15 7.71
CA GLN A 21 -11.81 0.66 6.52
C GLN A 21 -12.19 -0.04 5.21
N ILE A 22 -11.93 -1.34 5.09
CA ILE A 22 -12.30 -2.12 3.90
C ILE A 22 -13.82 -2.26 3.79
N SER A 23 -14.49 -2.53 4.92
CA SER A 23 -15.95 -2.74 4.97
C SER A 23 -16.76 -1.46 4.75
N GLU A 24 -16.25 -0.31 5.20
CA GLU A 24 -16.96 0.98 5.21
C GLU A 24 -16.74 1.79 3.91
N GLY A 25 -16.70 1.09 2.78
CA GLY A 25 -16.60 1.71 1.45
C GLY A 25 -15.22 1.71 0.81
N GLY A 26 -14.26 0.94 1.36
CA GLY A 26 -12.96 0.72 0.72
C GLY A 26 -13.06 -0.08 -0.58
N ILE A 27 -14.00 -1.03 -0.68
CA ILE A 27 -14.11 -1.95 -1.83
C ILE A 27 -14.40 -1.24 -3.17
N PRO A 28 -15.41 -0.34 -3.29
CA PRO A 28 -15.67 0.35 -4.56
C PRO A 28 -14.48 1.21 -5.03
N TRP A 29 -13.81 1.89 -4.10
CA TRP A 29 -12.61 2.68 -4.39
C TRP A 29 -11.43 1.81 -4.80
N PHE A 30 -11.23 0.67 -4.14
CA PHE A 30 -10.20 -0.30 -4.50
C PHE A 30 -10.40 -0.84 -5.92
N ILE A 31 -11.62 -1.23 -6.27
CA ILE A 31 -11.93 -1.72 -7.62
C ILE A 31 -11.67 -0.63 -8.66
N GLY A 32 -12.22 0.57 -8.47
CA GLY A 32 -12.04 1.69 -9.41
C GLY A 32 -10.58 2.09 -9.61
N THR A 33 -9.82 2.19 -8.52
CA THR A 33 -8.39 2.53 -8.60
C THR A 33 -7.55 1.40 -9.18
N SER A 34 -7.85 0.13 -8.89
CA SER A 34 -7.11 -1.01 -9.46
C SER A 34 -7.26 -1.08 -10.98
N ILE A 35 -8.47 -0.85 -11.50
CA ILE A 35 -8.72 -0.83 -12.95
C ILE A 35 -7.96 0.34 -13.59
N LEU A 36 -8.04 1.53 -12.98
CA LEU A 36 -7.34 2.71 -13.47
C LEU A 36 -5.83 2.49 -13.51
N LEU A 37 -5.23 1.97 -12.42
CA LEU A 37 -3.80 1.69 -12.34
C LEU A 37 -3.37 0.56 -13.29
N SER A 38 -4.23 -0.44 -13.50
CA SER A 38 -3.97 -1.51 -14.47
C SER A 38 -3.94 -0.98 -15.90
N ILE A 39 -4.81 -0.01 -16.23
CA ILE A 39 -4.77 0.67 -17.53
C ILE A 39 -3.52 1.55 -17.62
N ALA A 40 -3.19 2.28 -16.56
CA ALA A 40 -2.02 3.15 -16.53
C ALA A 40 -0.69 2.39 -16.68
N SER A 41 -0.58 1.16 -16.15
CA SER A 41 0.64 0.35 -16.23
C SER A 41 0.96 -0.16 -17.64
N LEU A 42 -0.02 -0.17 -18.56
CA LEU A 42 0.22 -0.49 -19.97
C LEU A 42 1.06 0.58 -20.68
N VAL A 43 1.01 1.84 -20.25
CA VAL A 43 1.76 2.94 -20.87
C VAL A 43 3.28 2.70 -20.84
N PRO A 44 3.93 2.47 -19.67
CA PRO A 44 5.36 2.16 -19.63
C PRO A 44 5.72 0.81 -20.27
N LEU A 45 4.80 -0.16 -20.25
CA LEU A 45 4.98 -1.44 -20.94
C LEU A 45 5.18 -1.25 -22.44
N PHE A 46 4.38 -0.38 -23.08
CA PHE A 46 4.56 -0.02 -24.49
C PHE A 46 5.82 0.82 -24.75
N GLN A 47 6.36 1.52 -23.75
CA GLN A 47 7.61 2.28 -23.85
C GLN A 47 8.86 1.43 -23.60
N GLY A 48 8.71 0.15 -23.24
CA GLY A 48 9.84 -0.75 -22.98
C GLY A 48 10.71 -0.37 -21.78
N VAL A 49 10.23 0.51 -20.90
CA VAL A 49 10.95 0.95 -19.70
C VAL A 49 10.65 -0.03 -18.57
N THR A 50 11.69 -0.69 -18.05
CA THR A 50 11.59 -1.56 -16.88
C THR A 50 11.90 -0.78 -15.60
N ALA A 51 11.15 -1.06 -14.54
CA ALA A 51 11.30 -0.40 -13.24
C ALA A 51 12.70 -0.57 -12.60
N GLU A 52 13.47 -1.58 -13.03
CA GLU A 52 14.81 -1.89 -12.53
C GLU A 52 15.93 -0.97 -13.05
N SER A 53 15.67 -0.15 -14.10
CA SER A 53 16.72 0.59 -14.81
C SER A 53 17.13 1.94 -14.18
N LYS A 54 16.54 2.33 -13.05
CA LYS A 54 16.89 3.59 -12.34
C LYS A 54 17.72 3.33 -11.09
N SER A 55 18.97 2.88 -11.27
CA SER A 55 19.96 2.75 -10.20
C SER A 55 20.82 3.99 -9.95
N ASP A 56 20.74 5.02 -10.80
CA ASP A 56 21.63 6.19 -10.74
C ASP A 56 20.92 7.43 -10.13
N GLY A 57 21.00 7.59 -8.82
CA GLY A 57 20.49 8.77 -8.10
C GLY A 57 20.50 8.64 -6.57
N LEU A 58 20.24 9.75 -5.85
CA LEU A 58 20.13 9.79 -4.38
C LEU A 58 19.02 8.87 -3.81
N MET A 59 18.08 8.44 -4.67
CA MET A 59 17.02 7.49 -4.38
C MET A 59 17.36 6.18 -5.11
N THR A 60 18.04 5.26 -4.40
CA THR A 60 18.49 3.98 -4.94
C THR A 60 17.34 2.96 -4.96
N SER A 61 17.25 2.15 -6.03
CA SER A 61 16.25 1.09 -6.18
C SER A 61 16.28 0.07 -5.05
N ASP A 62 17.47 -0.28 -4.53
CA ASP A 62 17.60 -1.21 -3.41
C ASP A 62 16.89 -0.70 -2.15
N ALA A 63 16.96 0.62 -1.88
CA ALA A 63 16.29 1.22 -0.74
C ALA A 63 14.76 1.16 -0.91
N GLU A 64 14.26 1.42 -2.12
CA GLU A 64 12.83 1.31 -2.42
C GLU A 64 12.32 -0.14 -2.31
N LEU A 65 13.11 -1.13 -2.74
CA LEU A 65 12.78 -2.55 -2.61
C LEU A 65 12.74 -2.99 -1.14
N TRP A 66 13.72 -2.58 -0.34
CA TRP A 66 13.77 -2.89 1.09
C TRP A 66 12.61 -2.25 1.85
N ASN A 67 12.34 -0.97 1.61
CA ASN A 67 11.20 -0.27 2.22
C ASN A 67 9.86 -0.87 1.75
N GLY A 68 9.78 -1.30 0.49
CA GLY A 68 8.63 -2.03 -0.05
C GLY A 68 8.33 -3.31 0.72
N ARG A 69 9.35 -4.15 0.96
CA ARG A 69 9.22 -5.41 1.70
C ARG A 69 8.84 -5.17 3.17
N LEU A 70 9.48 -4.21 3.82
CA LEU A 70 9.17 -3.85 5.21
C LEU A 70 7.73 -3.34 5.32
N ALA A 71 7.25 -2.54 4.37
CA ALA A 71 5.86 -2.08 4.36
C ALA A 71 4.86 -3.23 4.14
N MET A 72 5.20 -4.24 3.32
CA MET A 72 4.34 -5.42 3.15
C MET A 72 4.25 -6.24 4.44
N LEU A 73 5.39 -6.48 5.12
CA LEU A 73 5.40 -7.16 6.42
C LEU A 73 4.70 -6.34 7.51
N GLY A 74 4.89 -5.03 7.51
CA GLY A 74 4.26 -4.10 8.45
C GLY A 74 2.74 -4.16 8.34
N LEU A 75 2.18 -4.11 7.13
CA LEU A 75 0.73 -4.19 6.92
C LEU A 75 0.15 -5.52 7.41
N VAL A 76 0.84 -6.63 7.13
CA VAL A 76 0.42 -7.96 7.62
C VAL A 76 0.45 -8.02 9.15
N ALA A 77 1.50 -7.50 9.77
CA ALA A 77 1.60 -7.44 11.22
C ALA A 77 0.47 -6.58 11.82
N LEU A 78 0.17 -5.44 11.20
CA LEU A 78 -0.88 -4.51 11.60
C LEU A 78 -2.26 -5.20 11.59
N ALA A 79 -2.60 -5.85 10.46
CA ALA A 79 -3.83 -6.63 10.33
C ALA A 79 -3.92 -7.77 11.36
N PHE A 80 -2.80 -8.46 11.64
CA PHE A 80 -2.76 -9.53 12.63
C PHE A 80 -3.00 -9.00 14.05
N THR A 81 -2.37 -7.88 14.41
CA THR A 81 -2.55 -7.29 15.74
C THR A 81 -3.95 -6.74 15.95
N GLU A 82 -4.57 -6.13 14.94
CA GLU A 82 -5.97 -5.67 15.01
C GLU A 82 -6.93 -6.85 15.15
N TYR A 83 -6.68 -7.94 14.41
CA TYR A 83 -7.49 -9.15 14.51
C TYR A 83 -7.44 -9.79 15.91
N VAL A 84 -6.24 -9.86 16.52
CA VAL A 84 -6.07 -10.44 17.87
C VAL A 84 -6.62 -9.51 18.96
N LYS A 85 -6.45 -8.19 18.82
CA LYS A 85 -6.90 -7.18 19.79
C LYS A 85 -8.41 -6.89 19.68
N GLY A 86 -9.01 -7.14 18.52
CA GLY A 86 -10.43 -6.89 18.24
C GLY A 86 -10.78 -5.41 18.08
N GLY A 87 -9.81 -4.58 17.69
CA GLY A 87 -9.97 -3.13 17.50
C GLY A 87 -8.66 -2.48 17.05
N THR A 88 -8.64 -1.14 17.00
CA THR A 88 -7.47 -0.36 16.56
C THR A 88 -6.21 -0.64 17.39
N LEU A 89 -5.04 -0.57 16.74
CA LEU A 89 -3.75 -0.61 17.44
C LEU A 89 -3.59 0.56 18.41
N VAL A 90 -3.99 1.77 18.00
CA VAL A 90 -3.93 2.99 18.83
C VAL A 90 -5.28 3.28 19.48
#